data_AF-A0A1Z8PZ52-F1
#
_entry.id   AF-A0A1Z8PZ52-F1
#
_cell.length_a   1.000
_cell.length_b   1.000
_cell.length_c   1.000
_cell.angle_alpha   90.00
_cell.angle_beta   90.00
_cell.angle_gamma   90.00
#
_symmetry.space_group_name_H-M   'P 1'
#
loop_
_entity.id
_entity.type
_entity.pdbx_description
1 polymer ?
#
loop_
_entity_poly.entity_id
_entity_poly.type
_entity_poly.pdbx_seq_one_letter_code
_entity_poly.pdbx_strand_id
1 'polypeptide(L)'
;MVGGVTGARDPQPPPSDKRDALDDLAARIAETRGRQQPVEKNRGHASMLGLAYRFTIEMLAGIGVGGFVGWWMDKWFGTAPAFLLILLFLGMIAGVVNSVRTVNEMRRSLDQNAAGTAREPDQEE
;
A
#
# COMPACT_ATOMS: atom_id res chain seq x y z
N MET A 1 18.29 -0.28 53.89
CA MET A 1 19.50 0.38 53.37
C MET A 1 19.13 1.05 52.06
N VAL A 2 19.15 2.38 52.04
CA VAL A 2 18.94 3.23 50.87
C VAL A 2 20.30 3.54 50.25
N GLY A 3 20.41 3.46 48.94
CA GLY A 3 21.51 4.00 48.15
C GLY A 3 21.20 3.76 46.67
N GLY A 4 21.29 4.71 45.75
CA GLY A 4 21.65 6.11 45.80
C GLY A 4 21.86 6.59 44.37
N VAL A 5 21.39 7.82 44.10
CA VAL A 5 21.96 8.82 43.16
C VAL A 5 22.04 8.40 41.68
N THR A 6 21.02 8.71 40.86
CA THR A 6 20.93 9.95 40.05
C THR A 6 22.20 10.23 39.22
N GLY A 7 22.33 9.58 38.07
CA GLY A 7 23.30 9.97 37.04
C GLY A 7 22.76 11.15 36.24
N ALA A 8 23.40 12.31 36.39
CA ALA A 8 23.15 13.50 35.58
C ALA A 8 23.36 13.17 34.09
N ARG A 9 22.38 13.50 33.24
CA ARG A 9 22.56 13.57 31.79
C ARG A 9 23.10 14.95 31.47
N ASP A 10 24.34 15.03 31.01
CA ASP A 10 24.89 16.27 30.51
C ASP A 10 24.08 16.75 29.28
N PRO A 11 23.67 18.03 29.22
CA PRO A 11 23.13 18.60 28.00
C PRO A 11 24.28 18.74 26.98
N GLN A 12 24.22 17.94 25.91
CA GLN A 12 25.11 18.04 24.77
C GLN A 12 25.04 19.47 24.19
N PRO A 13 26.17 20.18 24.01
CA PRO A 13 26.17 21.52 23.41
C PRO A 13 25.59 21.47 21.98
N PRO A 14 24.89 22.54 21.53
CA PRO A 14 24.27 22.55 20.21
C PRO A 14 25.35 22.37 19.12
N PRO A 15 25.14 21.48 18.14
CA PRO A 15 26.12 21.23 17.07
C PRO A 15 26.35 22.51 16.26
N SER A 16 27.61 22.89 16.10
CA SER A 16 28.02 24.12 15.41
C SER A 16 28.01 24.00 13.88
N ASP A 17 27.99 22.78 13.33
CA ASP A 17 27.94 22.51 11.89
C ASP A 17 26.82 21.50 11.56
N LYS A 18 26.20 21.68 10.39
CA LYS A 18 25.17 20.76 9.86
C LYS A 18 25.73 19.36 9.69
N ARG A 19 27.03 19.23 9.39
CA ARG A 19 27.69 17.92 9.25
C ARG A 19 27.71 17.16 10.57
N ASP A 20 28.06 17.83 11.67
CA ASP A 20 28.06 17.23 13.01
C ASP A 20 26.64 16.79 13.43
N ALA A 21 25.62 17.58 13.06
CA ALA A 21 24.22 17.23 13.31
C ALA A 21 23.76 16.02 12.48
N LEU A 22 24.25 15.90 11.24
CA LEU A 22 23.96 14.75 10.37
C LEU A 22 24.68 13.49 10.84
N ASP A 23 25.90 13.62 11.35
CA ASP A 23 26.69 12.51 11.87
C ASP A 23 26.12 12.00 13.21
N ASP A 24 25.70 12.88 14.11
CA ASP A 24 24.98 12.51 15.34
C ASP A 24 23.63 11.85 15.00
N LEU A 25 22.90 12.38 14.03
CA LEU A 25 21.66 11.77 13.56
C LEU A 25 21.92 10.41 12.91
N ALA A 26 22.97 10.27 12.11
CA ALA A 26 23.36 9.01 11.48
C ALA A 26 23.80 7.97 12.51
N ALA A 27 24.55 8.36 13.54
CA ALA A 27 24.94 7.50 14.65
C ALA A 27 23.73 7.02 15.45
N ARG A 28 22.80 7.94 15.78
CA ARG A 28 21.52 7.61 16.43
C ARG A 28 20.65 6.70 15.58
N ILE A 29 20.55 6.96 14.28
CA ILE A 29 19.82 6.09 13.34
C ILE A 29 20.49 4.71 13.30
N ALA A 30 21.80 4.62 13.18
CA ALA A 30 22.53 3.34 13.14
C ALA A 30 22.36 2.52 14.42
N GLU A 31 22.45 3.15 15.59
CA GLU A 31 22.24 2.53 16.90
C GLU A 31 20.78 2.03 17.04
N THR A 32 19.83 2.80 16.52
CA THR A 32 18.43 2.40 16.53
C THR A 32 18.08 1.42 15.40
N ARG A 33 18.85 1.34 14.31
CA ARG A 33 18.65 0.41 13.17
C ARG A 33 19.00 -1.04 13.51
N GLY A 34 19.82 -1.26 14.54
CA GLY A 34 20.07 -2.60 15.10
C GLY A 34 18.92 -3.13 15.97
N ARG A 35 18.17 -2.22 16.61
CA ARG A 35 17.03 -2.56 17.51
C ARG A 35 15.67 -2.38 16.84
N GLN A 36 15.61 -1.53 15.83
CA GLN A 36 14.59 -1.46 14.82
C GLN A 36 15.15 -2.20 13.60
N GLN A 37 14.98 -3.52 13.59
CA GLN A 37 14.57 -4.14 12.33
C GLN A 37 13.03 -4.03 12.27
N PRO A 38 12.41 -2.94 11.78
CA PRO A 38 11.00 -2.92 11.63
C PRO A 38 10.66 -3.12 10.14
N VAL A 39 9.64 -3.93 9.87
CA VAL A 39 8.79 -3.79 8.68
C VAL A 39 9.27 -4.32 7.31
N GLU A 40 10.30 -5.16 7.17
CA GLU A 40 10.42 -5.94 5.92
C GLU A 40 9.36 -7.05 5.84
N LYS A 41 9.14 -7.75 6.97
CA LYS A 41 8.08 -8.76 7.06
C LYS A 41 6.67 -8.15 6.94
N ASN A 42 6.44 -6.94 7.45
CA ASN A 42 5.11 -6.31 7.44
C ASN A 42 4.77 -5.58 6.13
N ARG A 43 5.75 -5.10 5.34
CA ARG A 43 5.47 -4.47 4.04
C ARG A 43 4.83 -5.44 3.05
N GLY A 44 5.30 -6.71 3.03
CA GLY A 44 4.68 -7.76 2.23
C GLY A 44 3.23 -8.06 2.65
N HIS A 45 2.97 -8.14 3.96
CA HIS A 45 1.63 -8.38 4.50
C HIS A 45 0.68 -7.20 4.26
N ALA A 46 1.15 -5.95 4.41
CA ALA A 46 0.37 -4.76 4.13
C ALA A 46 0.02 -4.64 2.63
N SER A 47 0.95 -5.01 1.74
CA SER A 47 0.72 -5.06 0.29
C SER A 47 -0.33 -6.12 -0.09
N MET A 48 -0.25 -7.33 0.48
CA MET A 48 -1.26 -8.38 0.24
C MET A 48 -2.65 -8.00 0.76
N LEU A 49 -2.74 -7.38 1.95
CA LEU A 49 -4.02 -6.90 2.49
C LEU A 49 -4.63 -5.80 1.61
N GLY A 50 -3.83 -4.84 1.15
CA GLY A 50 -4.29 -3.79 0.25
C GLY A 50 -4.79 -4.34 -1.08
N LEU A 51 -4.11 -5.34 -1.63
CA LEU A 51 -4.53 -6.02 -2.86
C LEU A 51 -5.86 -6.76 -2.67
N ALA A 52 -5.99 -7.52 -1.57
CA ALA A 52 -7.23 -8.23 -1.25
C ALA A 52 -8.40 -7.26 -1.05
N TYR A 53 -8.18 -6.15 -0.35
CA TYR A 53 -9.21 -5.12 -0.14
C TYR A 53 -9.66 -4.49 -1.45
N ARG A 54 -8.73 -4.18 -2.36
CA ARG A 54 -9.06 -3.64 -3.67
C ARG A 54 -9.86 -4.64 -4.51
N PHE A 55 -9.48 -5.92 -4.51
CA PHE A 55 -10.27 -6.98 -5.16
C PHE A 55 -11.70 -7.02 -4.61
N THR A 56 -11.87 -6.92 -3.29
CA THR A 56 -13.19 -6.88 -2.65
C THR A 56 -13.99 -5.66 -3.09
N ILE A 57 -13.42 -4.47 -3.10
CA ILE A 57 -14.13 -3.26 -3.55
C ILE A 57 -14.50 -3.37 -5.03
N GLU A 58 -13.61 -3.88 -5.88
CA GLU A 58 -13.88 -4.04 -7.31
C GLU A 58 -15.05 -5.01 -7.55
N MET A 59 -15.16 -6.09 -6.77
CA MET A 59 -16.33 -6.97 -6.77
C MET A 59 -17.60 -6.25 -6.33
N LEU A 60 -17.56 -5.58 -5.17
CA LEU A 60 -18.71 -4.89 -4.61
C LEU A 60 -19.20 -3.76 -5.51
N ALA A 61 -18.28 -3.05 -6.17
CA ALA A 61 -18.60 -2.00 -7.12
C ALA A 61 -19.29 -2.58 -8.36
N GLY A 62 -18.75 -3.65 -8.96
CA GLY A 62 -19.35 -4.30 -10.14
C GLY A 62 -20.75 -4.85 -9.85
N ILE A 63 -20.90 -5.58 -8.74
CA ILE A 63 -22.18 -6.14 -8.28
C ILE A 63 -23.16 -5.03 -7.91
N GLY A 64 -22.70 -4.02 -7.16
CA GLY A 64 -23.53 -2.90 -6.71
C GLY A 64 -24.06 -2.06 -7.87
N VAL A 65 -23.21 -1.72 -8.84
CA VAL A 65 -23.61 -0.98 -10.04
C VAL A 65 -24.53 -1.83 -10.92
N GLY A 66 -24.18 -3.09 -11.20
CA GLY A 66 -25.01 -3.99 -12.00
C GLY A 66 -26.39 -4.23 -11.38
N GLY A 67 -26.44 -4.45 -10.07
CA GLY A 67 -27.67 -4.63 -9.32
C GLY A 67 -28.52 -3.35 -9.25
N PHE A 68 -27.90 -2.19 -9.01
CA PHE A 68 -28.61 -0.91 -8.96
C PHE A 68 -29.22 -0.55 -10.32
N VAL A 69 -28.42 -0.65 -11.40
CA VAL A 69 -28.89 -0.36 -12.75
C VAL A 69 -29.94 -1.37 -13.19
N GLY A 70 -29.73 -2.67 -12.91
CA GLY A 70 -30.69 -3.71 -13.25
C GLY A 70 -32.02 -3.56 -12.52
N TRP A 71 -32.00 -3.24 -11.23
CA TRP A 71 -33.21 -2.93 -10.46
C TRP A 71 -33.94 -1.70 -11.01
N TRP A 72 -33.20 -0.64 -11.34
CA TRP A 72 -33.79 0.56 -11.91
C TRP A 72 -34.44 0.30 -13.28
N MET A 73 -33.78 -0.51 -14.14
CA MET A 73 -34.32 -0.94 -15.42
C MET A 73 -35.59 -1.78 -15.24
N ASP A 74 -35.57 -2.80 -14.38
CA ASP A 74 -36.76 -3.62 -14.13
C ASP A 74 -37.95 -2.78 -13.65
N LYS A 75 -37.70 -1.73 -12.84
CA LYS A 75 -38.72 -0.78 -12.40
C LYS A 75 -39.31 0.07 -13.52
N TRP A 76 -38.51 0.48 -14.48
CA TRP A 76 -38.96 1.30 -15.61
C TRP A 76 -39.73 0.49 -16.65
N PHE A 77 -39.27 -0.73 -16.95
CA PHE A 77 -39.89 -1.59 -17.95
C PHE A 77 -41.04 -2.43 -17.39
N GLY A 78 -41.25 -2.42 -16.07
CA GLY A 78 -42.27 -3.25 -15.41
C GLY A 78 -42.02 -4.75 -15.58
N THR A 79 -40.79 -5.12 -15.92
CA THR A 79 -40.40 -6.51 -16.13
C THR A 79 -40.27 -7.23 -14.78
N ALA A 80 -40.47 -8.55 -14.80
CA ALA A 80 -39.94 -9.43 -13.74
C ALA A 80 -38.43 -9.15 -13.55
N PRO A 81 -37.76 -9.58 -12.46
CA PRO A 81 -36.37 -9.22 -12.14
C PRO A 81 -35.33 -9.84 -13.10
N ALA A 82 -35.52 -9.68 -14.40
CA ALA A 82 -34.78 -10.28 -15.48
C ALA A 82 -33.55 -9.43 -15.79
N PHE A 83 -33.70 -8.10 -15.88
CA PHE A 83 -32.55 -7.22 -16.10
C PHE A 83 -31.64 -7.16 -14.89
N LEU A 84 -32.20 -7.20 -13.67
CA LEU A 84 -31.43 -7.35 -12.45
C LEU A 84 -30.55 -8.60 -12.51
N LEU A 85 -31.09 -9.77 -12.86
CA LEU A 85 -30.28 -10.99 -12.94
C LEU A 85 -29.19 -10.88 -14.02
N ILE A 86 -29.54 -10.45 -15.23
CA ILE A 86 -28.58 -10.34 -16.34
C ILE A 86 -27.47 -9.34 -15.99
N LEU A 87 -27.81 -8.15 -15.50
CA LEU A 87 -26.83 -7.12 -15.15
C LEU A 87 -26.06 -7.45 -13.87
N LEU A 88 -26.62 -8.24 -12.95
CA LEU A 88 -25.89 -8.74 -11.79
C LEU A 88 -24.78 -9.69 -12.21
N PHE A 89 -25.06 -10.66 -13.08
CA PHE A 89 -24.04 -11.56 -13.63
C PHE A 89 -23.02 -10.78 -14.45
N LEU A 90 -23.46 -9.85 -15.29
CA LEU A 90 -22.57 -9.01 -16.07
C LEU A 90 -21.67 -8.14 -15.18
N GLY A 91 -22.23 -7.57 -14.11
CA GLY A 91 -21.51 -6.77 -13.11
C GLY A 91 -20.48 -7.60 -12.35
N MET A 92 -20.79 -8.86 -12.04
CA MET A 92 -19.84 -9.79 -11.41
C MET A 92 -18.68 -10.13 -12.36
N ILE A 93 -18.98 -10.44 -13.64
CA ILE A 93 -17.95 -10.68 -14.67
C ILE A 93 -17.07 -9.44 -14.84
N ALA A 94 -17.69 -8.26 -14.94
CA ALA A 94 -16.98 -6.99 -15.05
C ALA A 94 -16.08 -6.74 -13.83
N GLY A 95 -16.55 -7.02 -12.62
CA GLY A 95 -15.75 -6.97 -11.40
C GLY A 95 -14.50 -7.86 -11.49
N VAL A 96 -14.66 -9.11 -11.95
CA VAL A 96 -13.53 -10.06 -12.07
C VAL A 96 -12.52 -9.56 -13.09
N VAL A 97 -13.01 -9.14 -14.26
CA VAL A 97 -12.17 -8.61 -15.33
C VAL A 97 -11.42 -7.36 -14.87
N ASN A 98 -12.08 -6.45 -14.15
CA ASN A 98 -11.44 -5.24 -13.63
C ASN A 98 -10.34 -5.57 -12.62
N SER A 99 -10.58 -6.58 -11.78
CA SER A 99 -9.59 -6.95 -10.77
C SER A 99 -8.36 -7.64 -11.33
N VAL A 100 -8.54 -8.54 -12.31
CA VAL A 100 -7.41 -9.14 -13.02
C VAL A 100 -6.58 -8.08 -13.75
N ARG A 101 -7.23 -7.06 -14.34
CA ARG A 101 -6.52 -5.93 -14.96
C ARG A 101 -5.68 -5.17 -13.94
N THR A 102 -6.25 -4.82 -12.79
CA THR A 102 -5.55 -4.16 -11.68
C THR A 102 -4.30 -4.94 -11.24
N VAL A 103 -4.43 -6.26 -11.04
CA VAL A 103 -3.30 -7.12 -10.62
C VAL A 103 -2.21 -7.14 -11.69
N ASN A 104 -2.58 -7.25 -12.96
CA ASN A 104 -1.63 -7.29 -14.07
C ASN A 104 -0.91 -5.96 -14.26
N GLU A 105 -1.59 -4.83 -14.12
CA GLU A 105 -1.01 -3.48 -14.16
C GLU A 105 0.06 -3.34 -13.07
N MET A 106 -0.27 -3.78 -11.85
CA MET A 106 0.65 -3.72 -10.71
C MET A 106 1.89 -4.58 -10.94
N ARG A 107 1.74 -5.82 -11.46
CA ARG A 107 2.89 -6.67 -11.82
C ARG A 107 3.81 -6.00 -12.84
N ARG A 108 3.25 -5.43 -13.90
CA ARG A 108 4.04 -4.72 -14.94
C ARG A 108 4.80 -3.52 -14.37
N SER A 109 4.18 -2.76 -13.47
CA SER A 109 4.84 -1.61 -12.82
C SER A 109 6.02 -2.02 -11.94
N LEU A 110 5.97 -3.20 -11.31
CA LEU A 110 7.07 -3.74 -10.52
C LEU A 110 8.24 -4.18 -11.42
N ASP A 111 7.95 -4.87 -12.53
CA ASP A 111 8.97 -5.33 -13.48
C ASP A 111 9.69 -4.14 -14.16
N GLN A 112 8.96 -3.07 -14.49
CA GLN A 112 9.53 -1.85 -15.07
C GLN A 112 10.47 -1.12 -14.11
N ASN A 113 10.11 -1.03 -12.82
CA ASN A 113 10.97 -0.41 -11.82
C ASN A 113 12.26 -1.20 -11.60
N ALA A 114 12.19 -2.54 -11.66
CA ALA A 114 13.38 -3.39 -11.61
C ALA A 114 14.28 -3.21 -12.85
N ALA A 115 13.68 -3.07 -14.05
CA ALA A 115 14.42 -2.85 -15.30
C ALA A 115 15.00 -1.43 -15.43
N GLY A 116 14.40 -0.42 -14.81
CA GLY A 116 14.91 0.95 -14.74
C GLY A 116 16.12 1.06 -13.80
N THR A 117 16.04 0.43 -12.62
CA THR A 117 17.12 0.43 -11.62
C THR A 117 18.39 -0.27 -12.11
N ALA A 118 18.26 -1.25 -13.03
CA ALA A 118 19.40 -1.99 -13.59
C ALA A 118 20.14 -1.26 -14.72
N ARG A 119 19.63 -0.13 -15.23
CA ARG A 119 20.24 0.65 -16.31
C ARG A 119 21.01 1.88 -15.83
N GLU A 120 21.14 2.06 -14.51
CA GLU A 120 21.82 3.20 -13.89
C GLU A 120 23.12 2.81 -13.15
N PRO A 121 24.07 2.11 -13.79
CA PRO A 121 25.50 2.30 -13.55
C PRO A 121 26.10 3.07 -14.75
N ASP A 122 27.09 3.92 -14.49
CA ASP A 122 27.93 4.62 -15.50
C ASP A 122 27.53 6.06 -15.88
N GLN A 123 27.14 6.90 -14.90
CA GLN A 123 27.38 8.35 -14.99
C GLN A 123 28.07 8.89 -13.73
N GLU A 124 29.32 8.45 -13.55
CA GLU A 124 30.34 9.19 -12.82
C GLU A 124 31.57 9.25 -13.76
N GLU A 125 31.75 10.39 -14.44
CA GLU A 125 33.02 10.80 -15.07
C GLU A 125 33.91 11.50 -14.04
#